data_AF-A0A7R9HRT4-F1
#
_entry.id   AF-A0A7R9HRT4-F1
#
_cell.length_a   1.000
_cell.length_b   1.000
_cell.length_c   1.000
_cell.angle_alpha   90.00
_cell.angle_beta   90.00
_cell.angle_gamma   90.00
#
_symmetry.space_group_name_H-M   'P 1'
#
loop_
_entity.id
_entity.type
_entity.pdbx_description
1 polymer ?
#
loop_
_entity_poly.entity_id
_entity_poly.type
_entity_poly.pdbx_seq_one_letter_code
_entity_poly.pdbx_strand_id
1 'polypeptide(L)'
;MDELLRCSVCTERYNIDTRKPKILMCHHTFCLKCLKGWASKQANSKNGINISCPSCRKVTSVGKKGVSSLQDNFYLEHVQSAVNAMDDIFVSDEEETHDKKPAQDNIR
;
A
#
# COMPACT_ATOMS: atom_id res chain seq x y z
N MET A 1 -5.39 -6.05 -10.43
CA MET A 1 -5.19 -6.48 -9.04
C MET A 1 -4.40 -5.47 -8.22
N ASP A 2 -3.46 -4.71 -8.83
CA ASP A 2 -2.65 -3.68 -8.16
C ASP A 2 -3.44 -2.59 -7.41
N GLU A 3 -4.63 -2.21 -7.89
CA GLU A 3 -5.47 -1.20 -7.24
C GLU A 3 -5.84 -1.54 -5.79
N LEU A 4 -5.95 -2.83 -5.45
CA LEU A 4 -6.21 -3.30 -4.09
C LEU A 4 -5.03 -3.02 -3.15
N LEU A 5 -3.82 -2.85 -3.69
CA LEU A 5 -2.58 -2.60 -2.96
C LEU A 5 -2.28 -1.10 -2.84
N ARG A 6 -3.21 -0.24 -3.26
CA ARG A 6 -3.07 1.21 -3.23
C ARG A 6 -4.07 1.84 -2.28
N CYS A 7 -3.61 2.86 -1.58
CA CYS A 7 -4.47 3.64 -0.72
C CYS A 7 -5.44 4.48 -1.55
N SER A 8 -6.75 4.33 -1.37
CA SER A 8 -7.77 5.07 -2.12
C SER A 8 -7.78 6.59 -1.90
N VAL A 9 -7.03 7.10 -0.91
CA VAL A 9 -6.90 8.55 -0.66
C VAL A 9 -5.72 9.18 -1.41
N CYS A 10 -4.60 8.47 -1.55
CA CYS A 10 -3.39 9.03 -2.16
C CYS A 10 -2.89 8.26 -3.37
N THR A 11 -3.58 7.17 -3.74
CA THR A 11 -3.28 6.28 -4.87
C THR A 11 -1.90 5.63 -4.86
N GLU A 12 -1.13 5.83 -3.80
CA GLU A 12 0.18 5.21 -3.59
C GLU A 12 0.06 3.80 -3.02
N ARG A 13 1.01 2.93 -3.41
CA ARG A 13 1.13 1.57 -2.87
C ARG A 13 1.35 1.60 -1.35
N TYR A 14 0.76 0.63 -0.66
CA TYR A 14 1.06 0.37 0.74
C TYR A 14 2.52 -0.11 0.92
N ASN A 15 3.10 0.18 2.07
CA ASN A 15 4.42 -0.31 2.49
C ASN A 15 4.51 -0.35 4.02
N ILE A 16 5.45 -1.14 4.56
CA ILE A 16 5.55 -1.36 6.01
C ILE A 16 6.06 -0.13 6.78
N ASP A 17 6.82 0.76 6.13
CA ASP A 17 7.53 1.86 6.82
C ASP A 17 6.65 3.09 7.05
N THR A 18 6.10 3.64 5.97
CA THR A 18 5.44 4.97 5.98
C THR A 18 3.98 4.92 5.58
N ARG A 19 3.61 3.95 4.74
CA ARG A 19 2.27 3.78 4.18
C ARG A 19 1.62 2.49 4.66
N LYS A 20 1.86 2.12 5.93
CA LYS A 20 1.30 0.89 6.50
C LYS A 20 -0.23 0.89 6.39
N PRO A 21 -0.85 -0.18 5.87
CA PRO A 21 -2.30 -0.23 5.71
C PRO A 21 -2.97 -0.39 7.07
N LYS A 22 -3.80 0.58 7.48
CA LYS A 22 -4.55 0.55 8.73
C LYS A 22 -6.03 0.34 8.46
N ILE A 23 -6.66 -0.55 9.22
CA ILE A 23 -8.09 -0.84 9.09
C ILE A 23 -8.91 -0.05 10.13
N LEU A 24 -10.00 0.57 9.67
CA LEU A 24 -10.98 1.24 10.52
C LEU A 24 -12.07 0.26 10.98
N MET A 25 -12.89 0.63 11.99
CA MET A 25 -14.02 -0.20 12.47
C MET A 25 -15.08 -0.49 11.39
N CYS A 26 -15.10 0.31 10.32
CA CYS A 26 -15.95 0.10 9.16
C CYS A 26 -15.33 -0.81 8.08
N HIS A 27 -14.18 -1.44 8.38
CA HIS A 27 -13.40 -2.32 7.51
C HIS A 27 -12.75 -1.67 6.27
N HIS A 28 -12.90 -0.36 6.08
CA HIS A 28 -12.11 0.36 5.07
C HIS A 28 -10.67 0.52 5.53
N THR A 29 -9.74 0.37 4.58
CA THR A 29 -8.31 0.42 4.81
C THR A 29 -7.68 1.62 4.12
N PHE A 30 -6.80 2.33 4.83
CA PHE A 30 -6.07 3.49 4.31
C PHE A 30 -4.64 3.48 4.84
N CYS A 31 -3.72 4.16 4.15
CA CYS A 31 -2.34 4.19 4.63
C CYS A 31 -2.21 5.10 5.85
N LEU A 32 -1.30 4.75 6.77
CA LEU A 32 -1.08 5.48 8.02
C LEU A 32 -0.81 6.98 7.78
N LYS A 33 -0.02 7.34 6.76
CA LYS A 33 0.25 8.73 6.39
C LYS A 33 -1.02 9.52 6.08
N CYS A 34 -1.94 8.93 5.31
CA CYS A 34 -3.22 9.56 4.99
C CYS A 34 -4.13 9.70 6.21
N LEU A 35 -4.20 8.68 7.06
CA LEU A 35 -4.99 8.75 8.28
C LEU A 35 -4.47 9.80 9.28
N LYS A 36 -3.15 9.97 9.39
CA LYS A 36 -2.56 11.03 10.22
C LYS A 36 -2.99 12.41 9.72
N GLY A 37 -2.83 12.67 8.42
CA GLY A 37 -3.26 13.93 7.82
C GLY A 37 -4.76 14.16 7.92
N TRP A 38 -5.58 13.11 7.77
CA TRP A 38 -7.02 13.18 7.95
C TRP A 38 -7.41 13.50 9.40
N ALA A 39 -6.81 12.82 10.37
CA ALA A 39 -7.01 13.09 11.79
C ALA A 39 -6.62 14.53 12.16
N SER A 40 -5.49 15.04 11.66
CA SER A 40 -5.07 16.43 11.91
C SER A 40 -6.07 17.46 11.39
N LYS A 41 -6.69 17.22 10.22
CA LYS A 41 -7.76 18.08 9.69
C LYS A 41 -9.02 18.03 10.56
N GLN A 42 -9.28 16.90 11.22
CA GLN A 42 -10.43 16.71 12.10
C GLN A 42 -10.20 17.15 13.55
N ALA A 43 -8.94 17.26 13.99
CA ALA A 43 -8.58 17.65 15.35
C ALA A 43 -9.03 19.07 15.74
N ASN A 44 -9.39 19.91 14.75
CA ASN A 44 -10.08 21.18 14.98
C ASN A 44 -11.50 20.98 15.57
N SER A 45 -12.05 19.76 15.51
CA SER A 45 -13.22 19.34 16.27
C SER A 45 -12.79 18.71 17.60
N LYS A 46 -13.49 19.06 18.68
CA LYS A 46 -13.21 18.82 20.11
C LYS A 46 -12.93 17.37 20.58
N ASN A 47 -12.83 16.39 19.67
CA ASN A 47 -12.84 14.96 19.99
C ASN A 47 -11.61 14.21 19.42
N GLY A 48 -10.38 14.66 19.70
CA GLY A 48 -9.11 14.06 19.25
C GLY A 48 -8.87 12.57 19.59
N ILE A 49 -9.89 11.88 20.07
CA ILE A 49 -9.99 10.43 20.30
C ILE A 49 -10.74 9.69 19.20
N ASN A 50 -11.36 10.37 18.24
CA ASN A 50 -12.19 9.78 17.19
C ASN A 50 -11.76 10.27 15.79
N ILE A 51 -11.97 9.43 14.78
CA ILE A 51 -11.76 9.77 13.37
C ILE A 51 -12.93 9.24 12.53
N SER A 52 -13.39 10.00 11.53
CA SER A 52 -14.38 9.50 10.57
C SER A 52 -13.70 8.83 9.38
N CYS A 53 -14.27 7.75 8.86
CA CYS A 53 -13.81 7.13 7.62
C CYS A 53 -13.84 8.14 6.44
N PRO A 54 -12.74 8.26 5.65
CA PRO A 54 -12.72 9.06 4.43
C PRO A 54 -13.80 8.67 3.41
N SER A 55 -14.11 7.37 3.26
CA SER A 55 -15.07 6.88 2.26
C SER A 55 -16.52 6.89 2.74
N CYS A 56 -16.80 6.39 3.95
CA CYS A 56 -18.18 6.15 4.40
C CYS A 56 -18.58 6.95 5.65
N ARG A 57 -17.71 7.83 6.14
CA ARG A 57 -17.92 8.70 7.32
C ARG A 57 -18.22 8.01 8.66
N LYS A 58 -18.34 6.67 8.71
CA LYS A 58 -18.43 5.91 9.97
C LYS A 58 -17.27 6.23 10.91
N VAL A 59 -17.56 6.45 12.18
CA VAL A 59 -16.58 6.85 13.20
C VAL A 59 -15.82 5.64 13.71
N THR A 60 -14.52 5.82 13.94
CA THR A 60 -13.64 4.87 14.62
C THR A 60 -12.97 5.57 15.80
N SER A 61 -13.02 4.95 16.98
CA SER A 61 -12.30 5.43 18.15
C SER A 61 -10.82 5.04 18.04
N VAL A 62 -9.94 6.01 18.24
CA VAL A 62 -8.48 5.86 18.16
C VAL A 62 -7.77 6.15 19.49
N GLY A 63 -8.50 6.65 20.49
CA GLY A 63 -7.96 6.95 21.81
C GLY A 63 -6.79 7.95 21.80
N LYS A 64 -6.03 8.01 22.89
CA LYS A 64 -4.90 8.97 23.05
C LYS A 64 -3.72 8.70 22.12
N LYS A 65 -3.55 7.45 21.66
CA LYS A 65 -2.47 7.05 20.75
C LYS A 65 -2.77 7.39 19.28
N GLY A 66 -3.98 7.85 18.99
CA GLY A 66 -4.40 8.29 17.66
C GLY A 66 -4.37 7.17 16.62
N VAL A 67 -4.37 7.54 15.35
CA VAL A 67 -4.49 6.59 14.23
C VAL A 67 -3.36 5.56 14.16
N SER A 68 -2.21 5.83 14.80
CA SER A 68 -1.09 4.88 14.85
C SER A 68 -1.44 3.59 15.58
N SER A 69 -2.39 3.62 16.53
CA SER A 69 -2.81 2.43 17.30
C SER A 69 -3.91 1.61 16.64
N LEU A 70 -4.39 1.99 15.45
CA LEU A 70 -5.31 1.15 14.69
C LEU A 70 -4.66 -0.20 14.37
N GLN A 71 -5.46 -1.21 14.02
CA GLN A 71 -4.89 -2.48 13.54
C GLN A 71 -4.30 -2.30 12.15
N ASP A 72 -3.20 -3.02 11.89
CA ASP A 72 -2.67 -3.17 10.54
C ASP A 72 -3.53 -4.17 9.76
N ASN A 73 -3.70 -3.95 8.47
CA ASN A 73 -4.37 -4.91 7.60
C ASN A 73 -3.34 -5.86 6.97
N PHE A 74 -2.92 -6.87 7.75
CA PHE A 74 -1.93 -7.86 7.33
C PHE A 74 -2.35 -8.68 6.10
N TYR A 75 -3.64 -8.74 5.78
CA TYR A 75 -4.09 -9.39 4.55
C TYR A 75 -3.49 -8.72 3.31
N LEU A 76 -3.41 -7.39 3.29
CA LEU A 76 -2.82 -6.66 2.16
C LEU A 76 -1.32 -6.91 2.01
N GLU A 77 -0.61 -7.20 3.09
CA GLU A 77 0.81 -7.57 3.03
C GLU A 77 0.98 -8.94 2.33
N HIS A 78 0.15 -9.93 2.69
CA HIS A 78 0.16 -11.24 2.02
C HIS A 78 -0.24 -11.15 0.55
N VAL A 79 -1.29 -10.38 0.23
CA VAL A 79 -1.70 -10.16 -1.17
C VAL A 79 -0.60 -9.46 -1.95
N GLN A 80 0.08 -8.48 -1.36
CA GLN A 80 1.19 -7.80 -2.02
C GLN A 80 2.35 -8.76 -2.31
N SER A 81 2.71 -9.63 -1.36
CA SER A 81 3.74 -10.65 -1.58
C SER A 81 3.34 -11.63 -2.69
N ALA A 82 2.08 -12.05 -2.74
CA ALA A 82 1.60 -12.97 -3.78
C ALA A 82 1.58 -12.31 -5.17
N VAL A 83 1.13 -11.05 -5.25
CA VAL A 83 1.13 -10.29 -6.52
C VAL A 83 2.55 -10.08 -7.02
N ASN A 84 3.48 -9.69 -6.15
CA ASN A 84 4.88 -9.52 -6.56
C ASN A 84 5.48 -10.84 -7.07
N ALA A 85 5.20 -11.98 -6.41
CA ALA A 85 5.66 -13.29 -6.88
C ALA A 85 5.05 -13.71 -8.22
N MET A 86 3.83 -13.25 -8.54
CA MET A 86 3.22 -13.47 -9.85
C MET A 86 3.88 -12.58 -10.91
N ASP A 87 4.13 -11.30 -10.60
CA ASP A 87 4.81 -10.37 -11.51
C ASP A 87 6.19 -10.92 -11.92
N ASP A 88 6.95 -11.52 -10.99
CA ASP A 88 8.26 -12.13 -11.27
C ASP A 88 8.18 -13.31 -12.27
N ILE A 89 7.08 -14.05 -12.32
CA ILE A 89 6.87 -15.19 -13.25
C ILE A 89 6.56 -14.70 -14.67
N PHE A 90 5.85 -13.58 -14.82
CA PHE A 90 5.52 -13.05 -16.15
C PHE A 90 6.69 -12.29 -16.79
N VAL A 91 7.66 -11.82 -16.01
CA VAL A 91 8.88 -11.15 -16.51
C VAL A 91 9.89 -12.17 -17.07
N SER A 92 9.82 -13.45 -16.68
CA SER A 92 10.76 -14.46 -17.19
C SER A 92 10.54 -14.90 -18.64
N ASP A 93 9.43 -14.52 -19.29
CA ASP A 93 9.14 -14.92 -20.67
C ASP A 93 9.60 -13.90 -21.74
N GLU A 94 10.09 -12.71 -21.35
CA GLU A 94 10.50 -11.65 -22.31
C GLU A 94 12.03 -11.44 -22.42
N GLU A 95 12.88 -12.08 -21.60
CA GLU A 95 14.34 -11.92 -21.64
C GLU A 95 15.13 -13.07 -22.31
N GLU A 96 14.54 -13.80 -23.26
CA GLU A 96 15.30 -14.79 -24.06
C GLU A 96 15.09 -14.63 -25.58
N THR A 97 15.41 -13.46 -26.16
CA THR A 97 15.75 -13.38 -27.59
C THR A 97 16.95 -12.46 -27.88
N HIS A 98 17.98 -13.07 -28.49
CA HIS A 98 19.12 -12.51 -29.26
C HIS A 98 19.90 -11.32 -28.68
N ASP A 99 21.20 -11.48 -28.37
CA ASP A 99 22.23 -11.47 -29.41
C ASP A 99 23.47 -12.33 -29.06
N LYS A 100 23.73 -13.37 -29.86
CA LYS A 100 25.05 -14.00 -29.94
C LYS A 100 25.90 -13.14 -30.87
N LYS A 101 26.85 -12.38 -30.33
CA LYS A 101 27.88 -11.72 -31.15
C LYS A 101 28.70 -12.81 -31.86
N PRO A 102 28.86 -12.78 -33.20
CA PRO A 102 29.62 -13.81 -33.89
C PRO A 102 31.11 -13.70 -33.56
N ALA A 103 31.75 -14.87 -33.45
CA ALA A 103 33.21 -15.00 -33.41
C ALA A 103 33.80 -14.40 -34.69
N GLN A 104 34.76 -13.49 -34.54
CA GLN A 104 35.55 -12.99 -35.65
C GLN A 104 36.77 -13.90 -35.83
N ASP A 105 36.64 -14.89 -36.71
CA ASP A 105 37.78 -15.51 -37.37
C ASP A 105 38.18 -14.61 -38.54
N ASN A 106 39.33 -13.95 -38.46
CA ASN A 106 39.97 -13.37 -39.63
C ASN A 106 41.41 -13.88 -39.72
N ILE A 107 41.54 -14.96 -40.49
CA ILE A 107 42.78 -15.41 -41.12
C ILE A 107 43.05 -14.50 -42.32
N ARG A 108 44.17 -13.78 -42.31
CA ARG A 108 45.08 -13.62 -43.45
C ARG A 108 46.43 -13.09 -43.02
#